data_AF-A0A392T812-F1
#
_entry.id   AF-A0A392T812-F1
#
_cell.length_a   1.000
_cell.length_b   1.000
_cell.length_c   1.000
_cell.angle_alpha   90.00
_cell.angle_beta   90.00
_cell.angle_gamma   90.00
#
_symmetry.space_group_name_H-M   'P 1'
#
loop_
_entity.id
_entity.type
_entity.pdbx_description
1 polymer ?
#
loop_
_entity_poly.entity_id
_entity_poly.type
_entity_poly.pdbx_seq_one_letter_code
_entity_poly.pdbx_strand_id
1 'polypeptide(L)' 'PNLLRIHDDVTLSDLKHQLNSFLRFREQGRVTEIVYRRSSVCADGTVLFTNMKLRTDDDVRTIRAVKWAGPT' A
#
# COMPACT_ATOMS: atom_id res chain seq x y z
N PRO A 1 -12.36 8.41 -6.95
CA PRO A 1 -10.98 7.95 -7.24
C PRO A 1 -10.13 7.93 -5.95
N ASN A 2 -9.76 6.74 -5.45
CA ASN A 2 -8.98 6.55 -4.22
C ASN A 2 -7.67 5.78 -4.48
N LEU A 3 -7.11 5.94 -5.68
CA LEU A 3 -5.91 5.26 -6.13
C LEU A 3 -4.72 6.22 -6.07
N LEU A 4 -3.69 5.85 -5.32
CA LEU A 4 -2.40 6.53 -5.30
C LEU A 4 -1.40 5.68 -6.09
N ARG A 5 -0.78 6.27 -7.11
CA ARG A 5 0.27 5.64 -7.91
C ARG A 5 1.61 5.83 -7.21
N ILE A 6 2.35 4.75 -7.02
CA ILE A 6 3.66 4.76 -6.37
C ILE A 6 4.73 4.77 -7.47
N HIS A 7 5.75 5.62 -7.34
CA HIS A 7 6.91 5.62 -8.24
C HIS A 7 7.86 4.48 -7.87
N ASP A 8 8.60 3.94 -8.84
CA ASP A 8 9.46 2.76 -8.60
C ASP A 8 10.62 3.02 -7.61
N ASP A 9 10.99 4.29 -7.39
CA ASP A 9 12.10 4.71 -6.49
C ASP A 9 11.64 5.26 -5.13
N VAL A 10 10.40 5.00 -4.73
CA VAL A 10 9.82 5.54 -3.48
C VAL A 10 10.26 4.72 -2.27
N THR A 11 10.75 5.40 -1.23
CA THR A 11 11.02 4.74 0.07
C THR A 11 9.74 4.58 0.90
N LEU A 12 9.78 3.73 1.92
CA LEU A 12 8.69 3.57 2.88
C LEU A 12 8.34 4.88 3.59
N SER A 13 9.34 5.69 3.89
CA SER A 13 9.14 6.99 4.51
C SER A 13 8.39 7.94 3.56
N ASP A 14 8.79 7.98 2.30
CA ASP A 14 8.14 8.80 1.27
C ASP A 14 6.69 8.37 1.05
N LEU A 15 6.43 7.06 0.97
CA LEU A 15 5.07 6.54 0.82
C LEU A 15 4.19 6.90 2.01
N LYS A 16 4.69 6.75 3.25
CA LYS A 16 3.96 7.18 4.45
C LYS A 16 3.70 8.68 4.44
N HIS A 17 4.65 9.48 3.96
CA HIS A 17 4.47 10.92 3.87
C HIS A 17 3.39 11.30 2.85
N GLN A 18 3.42 10.70 1.65
CA GLN A 18 2.42 10.92 0.61
C GLN A 18 1.02 10.50 1.07
N LEU A 19 0.89 9.33 1.71
CA LEU A 19 -0.39 8.88 2.23
C LEU A 19 -0.89 9.76 3.37
N ASN A 20 -0.02 10.18 4.30
CA ASN A 20 -0.43 11.12 5.34
C ASN A 20 -0.87 12.47 4.77
N SER A 21 -0.19 12.98 3.74
CA SER A 21 -0.62 14.20 3.04
C SER A 21 -2.00 14.02 2.40
N PHE A 22 -2.21 12.89 1.70
CA PHE A 22 -3.49 12.54 1.09
C PHE A 22 -4.63 12.39 2.11
N LEU A 23 -4.38 11.75 3.26
CA LEU A 23 -5.38 11.58 4.31
C LEU A 23 -5.66 12.87 5.07
N ARG A 24 -4.65 13.73 5.28
CA ARG A 24 -4.84 15.06 5.86
C ARG A 24 -5.75 15.91 4.99
N PHE A 25 -5.58 15.87 3.66
CA PHE A 25 -6.50 16.51 2.73
C PHE A 25 -7.95 16.02 2.88
N ARG A 26 -8.14 14.79 3.35
CA ARG A 26 -9.46 14.19 3.60
C ARG A 26 -9.96 14.27 5.03
N GLU A 27 -9.22 14.90 5.94
CA GLU A 27 -9.52 14.91 7.38
C GLU A 27 -9.65 13.50 8.01
N GLN A 28 -9.03 12.48 7.39
CA GLN A 28 -9.20 11.06 7.74
C GLN A 28 -8.15 10.53 8.74
N GLY A 29 -7.42 11.42 9.42
CA GLY A 29 -6.43 11.06 10.43
C GLY A 29 -5.03 10.71 9.88
N ARG A 30 -4.21 10.03 10.69
CA ARG A 30 -2.82 9.65 10.37
C ARG A 30 -2.73 8.17 10.04
N VAL A 31 -1.93 7.81 9.04
CA VAL A 31 -1.58 6.43 8.75
C VAL A 31 -0.78 5.84 9.92
N THR A 32 -1.33 4.83 10.58
CA THR A 32 -0.65 4.05 11.63
C THR A 32 -0.06 2.76 11.06
N GLU A 33 -0.75 2.14 10.10
CA GLU A 33 -0.37 0.90 9.46
C GLU A 33 -0.82 0.90 8.00
N ILE A 34 -0.03 0.27 7.13
CA ILE A 34 -0.37 0.04 5.72
C ILE A 34 -0.34 -1.47 5.50
N VAL A 35 -1.48 -2.01 5.06
CA VAL A 35 -1.60 -3.41 4.66
C VAL A 35 -1.79 -3.47 3.16
N TYR A 36 -1.05 -4.36 2.50
CA TYR A 36 -1.17 -4.59 1.06
C TYR A 36 -1.48 -6.07 0.79
N ARG A 37 -2.08 -6.33 -0.37
CA ARG A 37 -2.43 -7.68 -0.80
C ARG A 37 -1.40 -8.15 -1.83
N ARG A 38 -0.61 -9.17 -1.47
CA ARG A 38 0.38 -9.77 -2.37
C ARG A 38 -0.21 -11.02 -3.02
N SER A 39 -0.14 -11.10 -4.34
CA SER A 39 -0.45 -12.33 -5.07
C SER A 39 0.77 -13.24 -5.15
N SER A 40 0.57 -14.54 -4.97
CA SER A 40 1.55 -15.59 -5.24
C SER A 40 0.91 -16.65 -6.14
N VAL A 41 1.65 -17.14 -7.13
CA VAL A 41 1.20 -18.23 -7.99
C VAL A 41 1.76 -19.53 -7.44
N CYS A 42 0.87 -20.45 -7.09
CA CYS A 42 1.21 -21.79 -6.63
C CYS A 42 1.67 -22.68 -7.79
N ALA A 43 2.34 -23.80 -7.48
CA ALA A 43 2.84 -24.73 -8.48
C ALA A 43 1.72 -25.40 -9.31
N ASP A 44 0.51 -25.45 -8.77
CA ASP A 44 -0.71 -25.92 -9.44
C ASP A 44 -1.42 -24.83 -10.28
N GLY A 45 -0.85 -23.63 -10.36
CA GLY A 45 -1.41 -22.48 -11.07
C GLY A 45 -2.41 -21.65 -10.26
N THR A 46 -2.73 -22.04 -9.02
CA THR A 46 -3.66 -21.29 -8.17
C THR A 46 -3.03 -19.96 -7.74
N VAL A 47 -3.79 -18.87 -7.83
CA VAL A 47 -3.35 -17.55 -7.32
C VAL A 47 -3.84 -17.36 -5.89
N LEU A 48 -2.90 -17.31 -4.96
CA LEU A 48 -3.17 -16.97 -3.56
C LEU A 48 -2.95 -15.50 -3.31
N PHE A 49 -3.79 -14.91 -2.47
CA PHE A 49 -3.65 -13.54 -2.05
C PHE A 49 -3.48 -13.46 -0.54
N THR A 50 -2.35 -12.91 -0.11
CA THR A 50 -2.01 -12.75 1.30
C THR A 50 -1.99 -11.28 1.67
N ASN A 51 -2.60 -10.95 2.80
CA ASN A 51 -2.48 -9.61 3.38
C ASN A 51 -1.14 -9.51 4.10
N MET A 52 -0.31 -8.55 3.70
CA MET A 52 1.00 -8.31 4.27
C MET A 52 1.08 -6.90 4.83
N LYS A 53 1.78 -6.75 5.95
CA LYS A 53 2.08 -5.44 6.54
C LYS A 53 3.26 -4.84 5.80
N LEU A 54 3.13 -3.61 5.33
CA LEU A 54 4.20 -2.86 4.69
C LEU A 54 5.21 -2.42 5.77
N ARG A 55 6.41 -3.02 5.79
CA ARG A 55 7.40 -2.79 6.85
C ARG A 55 8.74 -2.29 6.36
N THR A 56 9.09 -2.57 5.11
CA THR A 56 10.41 -2.30 4.54
C THR A 56 10.31 -1.58 3.20
N ASP A 57 11.41 -0.98 2.74
CA ASP A 57 11.50 -0.40 1.40
C ASP A 57 11.37 -1.50 0.31
N ASP A 58 11.73 -2.73 0.63
CA ASP A 58 11.54 -3.88 -0.27
C ASP A 58 10.06 -4.22 -0.49
N ASP A 59 9.25 -4.10 0.57
CA ASP A 59 7.79 -4.22 0.47
C ASP A 59 7.21 -3.14 -0.45
N VAL A 60 7.75 -1.90 -0.39
CA VAL A 60 7.30 -0.80 -1.24
C VAL A 60 7.55 -1.11 -2.72
N ARG A 61 8.72 -1.64 -3.06
CA ARG A 61 9.06 -2.07 -4.43
C ARG A 61 8.13 -3.17 -4.97
N THR A 62 7.55 -3.96 -4.07
CA THR A 62 6.59 -5.02 -4.43
C THR A 62 5.21 -4.45 -4.78
N ILE A 63 4.88 -3.22 -4.36
CA ILE A 63 3.55 -2.62 -4.54
C ILE A 63 3.55 -1.63 -5.70
N ARG A 64 2.65 -1.83 -6.66
CA ARG A 64 2.49 -0.94 -7.82
C ARG A 64 1.45 0.17 -7.62
N ALA A 65 0.46 -0.05 -6.74
CA ALA A 65 -0.60 0.92 -6.47
C ALA A 65 -1.26 0.66 -5.10
N VAL A 66 -1.70 1.72 -4.43
CA VAL A 66 -2.49 1.65 -3.20
C VAL A 66 -3.91 2.12 -3.47
N LYS A 67 -4.89 1.31 -3.06
CA LYS A 67 -6.31 1.68 -3.07
C LYS A 67 -6.76 1.95 -1.64
N TRP A 68 -7.25 3.16 -1.39
CA TRP A 68 -7.76 3.55 -0.08
C TRP A 68 -9.26 3.24 0.05
N ALA A 69 -9.62 2.56 1.15
CA ALA A 69 -10.98 2.46 1.65
C ALA A 69 -11.02 3.27 2.95
N GLY A 70 -11.82 4.36 2.96
CA GLY A 70 -11.98 5.17 4.17
C GLY A 70 -12.70 4.39 5.27
N PRO A 71 -12.73 4.94 6.50
CA PRO A 71 -13.57 4.38 7.56
C PRO A 71 -15.03 4.36 7.08
N THR A 72 -15.67 3.18 7.19
CA THR A 72 -17.12 2.98 7.02
C THR A 72 -17.89 3.64 8.13
#